data_AF-A0A971XLH8-F1
#
_entry.id   AF-A0A971XLH8-F1
#
_cell.length_a   1.000
_cell.length_b   1.000
_cell.length_c   1.000
_cell.angle_alpha   90.00
_cell.angle_beta   90.00
_cell.angle_gamma   90.00
#
_symmetry.space_group_name_H-M   'P 1'
#
loop_
_entity.id
_entity.type
_entity.pdbx_description
1 polymer ?
#
loop_
_entity_poly.entity_id
_entity_poly.type
_entity_poly.pdbx_seq_one_letter_code
_entity_poly.pdbx_strand_id
1 'polypeptide(L)' 'LMDEYNVDEPDSLLMRGFFTIEDIVPNNNFWLNDEGIHYTYNQYEIASYSMGVINVTVPYSDLTDILLPETIISGYITN' A
#
# COMPACT_ATOMS: atom_id res chain seq x y z
N LEU A 1 0.35 6.45 0.27
CA LEU A 1 0.80 6.96 1.58
C LEU A 1 1.46 8.33 1.48
N MET A 2 2.57 8.51 0.75
CA MET A 2 3.22 9.84 0.65
C MET A 2 2.27 10.93 0.17
N ASP A 3 1.49 10.65 -0.89
CA ASP A 3 0.45 11.56 -1.38
C ASP A 3 -0.65 11.84 -0.35
N GLU A 4 -1.18 10.78 0.29
CA GLU A 4 -2.24 10.87 1.31
C GLU A 4 -1.83 11.74 2.49
N TYR A 5 -0.57 11.64 2.90
CA TYR A 5 -0.01 12.43 3.99
C TYR A 5 0.62 13.74 3.52
N ASN A 6 0.63 14.04 2.22
CA ASN A 6 1.22 15.26 1.64
C ASN A 6 2.68 15.44 2.10
N VAL A 7 3.54 14.48 1.74
CA VAL A 7 4.99 14.51 1.98
C VAL A 7 5.77 14.16 0.72
N ASP A 8 6.92 14.81 0.53
CA ASP A 8 7.72 14.67 -0.70
C ASP A 8 8.82 13.61 -0.60
N GLU A 9 9.24 13.25 0.62
CA GLU A 9 10.30 12.27 0.88
C GLU A 9 9.79 11.14 1.78
N PRO A 10 10.14 9.86 1.54
CA PRO A 10 9.63 8.73 2.32
C PRO A 10 9.82 8.91 3.83
N ASP A 11 11.02 9.29 4.26
CA ASP A 11 11.38 9.50 5.68
C ASP A 11 10.49 10.55 6.37
N SER A 12 9.85 11.45 5.62
CA SER A 12 8.91 12.42 6.18
C SER A 12 7.67 11.75 6.78
N LEU A 13 7.37 10.50 6.44
CA LEU A 13 6.30 9.71 7.08
C LEU A 13 6.58 9.44 8.56
N LEU A 14 7.84 9.40 9.01
CA LEU A 14 8.16 9.25 10.44
C LEU A 14 7.58 10.41 11.25
N MET A 15 7.65 11.63 10.71
CA MET A 15 7.05 12.82 11.31
C MET A 15 5.51 12.77 11.32
N ARG A 16 4.91 11.88 10.55
CA ARG A 16 3.45 11.64 10.52
C ARG A 16 3.00 10.48 11.40
N GLY A 17 3.91 9.87 12.15
CA GLY A 17 3.60 8.84 13.15
C GLY A 17 3.81 7.39 12.70
N PHE A 18 4.40 7.18 11.53
CA PHE A 18 4.88 5.87 11.09
C PHE A 18 6.19 5.52 11.79
N PHE A 19 6.41 4.23 12.09
CA PHE A 19 7.57 3.79 12.87
C PHE A 19 8.88 3.84 12.09
N THR A 20 8.93 3.13 10.97
CA THR A 20 10.06 3.08 10.04
C THR A 20 9.51 2.95 8.62
N ILE A 21 10.29 3.32 7.60
CA ILE A 21 9.85 3.15 6.20
C ILE A 21 10.05 1.70 5.75
N GLU A 22 11.07 1.05 6.31
CA GLU A 22 11.44 -0.33 6.03
C GLU A 22 10.39 -1.36 6.46
N ASP A 23 9.57 -1.03 7.46
CA ASP A 23 8.45 -1.87 7.91
C ASP A 23 7.18 -1.70 7.04
N ILE A 24 7.13 -0.69 6.16
CA ILE A 24 6.01 -0.47 5.23
C ILE A 24 6.21 -1.35 3.99
N VAL A 25 5.96 -2.65 4.19
CA VAL A 25 6.10 -3.69 3.15
C VAL A 25 4.79 -4.44 2.97
N PRO A 26 4.56 -5.08 1.80
CA PRO A 26 3.42 -5.98 1.61
C PRO A 26 3.28 -6.99 2.74
N ASN A 27 2.05 -7.18 3.23
CA ASN A 27 1.72 -8.17 4.26
C ASN A 27 0.72 -9.21 3.72
N ASN A 28 0.29 -10.13 4.60
CA ASN A 28 -0.68 -11.19 4.26
C ASN A 28 -2.14 -10.78 4.49
N ASN A 29 -2.41 -9.50 4.74
CA ASN A 29 -3.74 -8.97 5.01
C ASN A 29 -4.14 -8.02 3.87
N PHE A 30 -4.47 -8.61 2.73
CA PHE A 30 -4.81 -7.88 1.53
C PHE A 30 -5.99 -8.49 0.79
N TRP A 31 -6.61 -7.69 -0.06
CA TRP A 31 -7.66 -8.11 -0.99
C TRP A 31 -7.52 -7.35 -2.30
N LEU A 32 -8.24 -7.82 -3.33
CA LEU A 32 -8.17 -7.30 -4.69
C LEU A 32 -9.55 -6.81 -5.13
N ASN A 33 -9.60 -5.72 -5.89
CA ASN A 33 -10.76 -5.32 -6.69
C ASN A 33 -10.30 -4.91 -8.10
N ASP A 34 -11.18 -4.24 -8.84
CA ASP A 34 -10.92 -3.69 -10.16
C ASP A 34 -9.95 -2.49 -10.19
N GLU A 35 -9.68 -1.86 -9.06
CA GLU A 35 -8.78 -0.71 -8.96
C GLU A 35 -7.33 -1.10 -8.63
N GLY A 36 -7.14 -2.13 -7.81
CA GLY A 36 -5.80 -2.53 -7.39
C GLY A 36 -5.73 -3.54 -6.24
N ILE A 37 -4.54 -3.62 -5.65
CA ILE A 37 -4.25 -4.41 -4.45
C ILE A 37 -4.44 -3.53 -3.23
N HIS A 38 -5.26 -3.95 -2.28
CA HIS A 38 -5.54 -3.22 -1.04
C HIS A 38 -4.90 -3.94 0.13
N TYR A 39 -3.90 -3.34 0.75
CA TYR A 39 -3.26 -3.81 1.97
C TYR A 39 -3.90 -3.15 3.19
N THR A 40 -4.12 -3.94 4.24
CA THR A 40 -4.62 -3.45 5.53
C THR A 40 -3.58 -3.74 6.60
N TYR A 41 -3.03 -2.67 7.18
CA TYR A 41 -2.13 -2.73 8.32
C TYR A 41 -2.94 -2.52 9.61
N ASN A 42 -2.97 -3.55 10.44
CA ASN A 42 -3.54 -3.52 11.78
C ASN A 42 -2.74 -2.56 12.67
N GLN A 43 -3.36 -2.21 13.81
CA GLN A 43 -2.74 -1.38 14.82
C GLN A 43 -1.40 -1.97 15.26
N TYR A 44 -0.38 -1.11 15.42
CA TYR A 44 0.99 -1.46 15.75
C TYR A 44 1.81 -2.17 14.66
N GLU A 45 1.26 -2.47 13.47
CA GLU A 45 2.09 -3.01 12.38
C GLU A 45 3.08 -1.95 11.86
N ILE A 46 2.61 -0.76 11.49
CA ILE A 46 3.46 0.30 10.93
C ILE A 46 3.34 1.65 11.66
N ALA A 47 2.41 1.76 12.62
CA ALA A 47 2.14 2.97 13.38
C ALA A 47 1.47 2.67 14.72
N SER A 48 1.47 3.64 15.63
CA SER A 48 0.87 3.49 16.97
C SER A 48 -0.65 3.19 16.93
N TYR A 49 -1.19 2.59 17.98
CA TYR A 49 -2.62 2.26 18.10
C TYR A 49 -3.57 3.43 17.82
N SER A 50 -3.19 4.66 18.20
CA SER A 50 -3.99 5.86 17.99
C SER A 50 -4.17 6.24 16.52
N MET A 51 -3.31 5.73 15.63
CA MET A 51 -3.46 5.89 14.18
C MET A 51 -4.51 4.93 13.60
N GLY A 52 -5.00 3.98 14.39
CA GLY A 52 -6.01 3.01 13.95
C GLY A 52 -5.46 2.01 12.93
N VAL A 53 -6.37 1.45 12.13
CA VAL A 53 -6.05 0.58 10.99
C VAL A 53 -5.73 1.47 9.79
N ILE A 54 -4.64 1.17 9.08
CA ILE A 54 -4.21 1.93 7.90
C ILE A 54 -4.43 1.07 6.66
N ASN A 55 -5.12 1.62 5.66
CA ASN A 55 -5.36 0.95 4.38
C ASN A 55 -4.51 1.60 3.29
N VAL A 56 -3.86 0.78 2.48
CA VAL A 56 -3.00 1.24 1.38
C VAL A 56 -3.43 0.54 0.10
N THR A 57 -3.85 1.33 -0.89
CA THR A 57 -4.16 0.84 -2.22
C THR A 57 -2.94 1.01 -3.12
N VAL A 58 -2.56 -0.05 -3.82
CA VAL A 58 -1.57 -0.04 -4.89
C VAL A 58 -2.31 -0.26 -6.21
N PRO A 59 -2.50 0.79 -7.03
CA PRO A 59 -3.20 0.70 -8.30
C PRO A 59 -2.53 -0.26 -9.27
N TYR A 60 -3.32 -0.95 -10.10
CA TYR A 60 -2.73 -1.82 -11.14
C TYR A 60 -1.92 -1.04 -12.20
N SER A 61 -2.23 0.24 -12.41
CA SER A 61 -1.44 1.14 -13.27
C SER A 61 0.01 1.26 -12.85
N ASP A 62 0.30 1.12 -11.55
CA ASP A 62 1.64 1.30 -10.98
C ASP A 62 2.42 -0.03 -10.98
N LEU A 63 1.74 -1.12 -11.35
CA LEU A 63 2.25 -2.49 -11.29
C LEU A 63 2.46 -3.10 -12.68
N THR A 64 2.17 -2.36 -13.77
CA THR A 64 2.18 -2.88 -15.14
C THR A 64 3.48 -3.57 -15.54
N ASP A 65 4.61 -3.07 -15.04
CA ASP A 65 5.94 -3.55 -15.41
C ASP A 65 6.39 -4.79 -14.62
N ILE A 66 5.72 -5.10 -13.49
CA ILE A 66 6.11 -6.19 -12.59
C ILE A 66 5.06 -7.30 -12.50
N LEU A 67 3.85 -7.08 -13.03
CA LEU A 67 2.80 -8.08 -13.05
C LEU A 67 3.12 -9.18 -14.05
N LEU A 68 2.99 -10.42 -13.60
CA LEU A 68 3.18 -11.59 -14.45
C LEU A 68 2.04 -11.64 -15.50
N PRO A 69 2.38 -11.94 -16.76
CA PRO A 69 1.37 -12.15 -17.79
C PRO A 69 0.52 -13.39 -17.47
N GLU A 70 -0.71 -13.41 -18.01
CA GLU A 70 -1.64 -14.54 -17.90
C GLU A 70 -2.04 -14.93 -16.47
N THR A 71 -2.02 -13.98 -15.54
CA THR A 71 -2.52 -14.19 -14.17
C THR A 71 -3.96 -13.72 -14.01
N ILE A 72 -4.58 -14.05 -12.87
CA ILE A 72 -5.92 -13.53 -12.51
C ILE A 72 -5.97 -12.00 -12.50
N ILE A 73 -4.82 -11.34 -12.30
CA ILE A 73 -4.73 -9.88 -12.29
C ILE A 73 -4.71 -9.32 -13.71
N SER A 74 -4.21 -10.06 -14.70
CA SER A 74 -4.13 -9.61 -16.10
C SER A 74 -5.49 -9.16 -16.67
N GLY A 75 -6.60 -9.73 -16.19
CA GLY A 75 -7.95 -9.31 -16.58
C GLY A 75 -8.34 -7.88 -16.16
N TYR A 76 -7.67 -7.31 -15.16
CA TYR A 76 -7.94 -5.96 -14.64
C TYR A 76 -7.03 -4.88 -15.22
N ILE A 77 -5.91 -5.27 -15.86
CA ILE A 77 -4.93 -4.33 -16.44
C ILE A 77 -5.26 -3.98 -17.89
N THR A 78 -6.04 -4.82 -18.57
CA THR A 78 -6.26 -4.71 -20.02
C THR A 78 -7.50 -3.85 -20.32
N ASN A 79 -7.32 -2.52 -20.32
CA ASN A 79 -8.27 -1.58 -20.95
C ASN A 79 -7.54 -0.35 -21.51
#